data_AF-A0A3L6L5A2-F1
#
_entry.id   AF-A0A3L6L5A2-F1
#
_cell.length_a   1.000
_cell.length_b   1.000
_cell.length_c   1.000
_cell.angle_alpha   90.00
_cell.angle_beta   90.00
_cell.angle_gamma   90.00
#
_symmetry.space_group_name_H-M   'P 1'
#
loop_
_entity.id
_entity.type
_entity.pdbx_description
1 polymer ?
#
loop_
_entity_poly.entity_id
_entity_poly.type
_entity_poly.pdbx_seq_one_letter_code
_entity_poly.pdbx_strand_id
1 'polypeptide(L)'
;MTEQCLDVLATIPGLVKLGFTARGCTGNMSSLSKITSLEELDVRSCSSAGAIVDAAALLPKLRVFSLSGATITPRSLQSLIQCNNLVKLDISFCRNVEGGTPFPLMTTVEELNLKGCQSVLCLGVLANFPSLRKLNVKNMYVSSEVLKEFRGRNVVVRYRC
;
A
#
# COMPACT_ATOMS: atom_id res chain seq x y z
N MET A 1 -1.28 17.30 6.93
CA MET A 1 -2.59 16.84 7.41
C MET A 1 -2.51 16.72 8.92
N THR A 2 -3.42 17.35 9.65
CA THR A 2 -3.53 17.22 11.11
C THR A 2 -4.83 16.49 11.46
N GLU A 3 -4.94 15.99 12.68
CA GLU A 3 -6.18 15.34 13.15
C GLU A 3 -7.38 16.30 13.11
N GLN A 4 -7.17 17.58 13.44
CA GLN A 4 -8.22 18.61 13.32
C GLN A 4 -8.71 18.80 11.88
N CYS A 5 -7.81 18.72 10.90
CA CYS A 5 -8.23 18.73 9.49
C CYS A 5 -9.04 17.47 9.15
N LEU A 6 -8.64 16.30 9.67
CA LEU A 6 -9.39 15.05 9.47
C LEU A 6 -10.76 15.07 10.14
N ASP A 7 -10.90 15.69 11.32
CA ASP A 7 -12.19 15.90 11.98
C ASP A 7 -13.15 16.68 11.07
N VAL A 8 -12.69 17.78 10.48
CA VAL A 8 -13.50 18.57 9.53
C VAL A 8 -13.86 17.73 8.30
N LEU A 9 -12.88 17.03 7.71
CA LEU A 9 -13.13 16.17 6.55
C LEU A 9 -14.13 15.05 6.85
N ALA A 10 -14.15 14.51 8.06
CA ALA A 10 -15.10 13.50 8.49
C ALA A 10 -16.55 14.02 8.58
N THR A 11 -16.75 15.34 8.63
CA THR A 11 -18.09 15.94 8.55
C THR A 11 -18.61 16.09 7.13
N ILE A 12 -17.76 15.92 6.11
CA ILE A 12 -18.15 16.09 4.70
C ILE A 12 -18.89 14.84 4.22
N PRO A 13 -20.21 14.93 3.94
CA PRO A 13 -20.97 13.78 3.48
C PRO A 13 -20.49 13.35 2.09
N GLY A 14 -20.30 12.05 1.89
CA GLY A 14 -19.95 11.49 0.58
C GLY A 14 -18.51 11.75 0.14
N LEU A 15 -17.58 12.00 1.06
CA LEU A 15 -16.17 12.08 0.72
C LEU A 15 -15.65 10.70 0.27
N VAL A 16 -15.42 10.54 -1.03
CA VAL A 16 -15.00 9.27 -1.65
C VAL A 16 -13.49 9.18 -1.82
N LYS A 17 -12.82 10.31 -2.03
CA LYS A 17 -11.38 10.37 -2.31
C LYS A 17 -10.69 11.37 -1.42
N LEU A 18 -9.57 10.98 -0.82
CA LEU A 18 -8.76 11.84 0.01
C LEU A 18 -7.28 11.66 -0.34
N GLY A 19 -6.64 12.77 -0.72
CA GLY A 19 -5.23 12.80 -1.06
C GLY A 19 -4.51 13.87 -0.26
N PHE A 20 -3.35 13.54 0.32
CA PHE A 20 -2.50 14.52 0.95
C PHE A 20 -1.04 14.07 1.03
N THR A 21 -0.13 15.05 1.02
CA THR A 21 1.28 14.82 1.31
C THR A 21 1.52 15.10 2.79
N ALA A 22 2.16 14.18 3.50
CA ALA A 22 2.45 14.33 4.92
C ALA A 22 3.94 14.14 5.17
N ARG A 23 4.66 15.20 5.55
CA ARG A 23 6.08 15.07 5.95
C ARG A 23 6.26 14.34 7.29
N GLY A 24 5.16 14.13 8.02
CA GLY A 24 5.06 13.21 9.14
C GLY A 24 3.62 12.78 9.41
N CYS A 25 3.41 11.48 9.65
CA CYS A 25 2.13 10.91 10.08
C CYS A 25 2.25 10.25 11.47
N THR A 26 3.09 10.82 12.33
CA THR A 26 3.38 10.28 13.67
C THR A 26 2.33 10.66 14.71
N GLY A 27 1.27 11.38 14.31
CA GLY A 27 0.18 11.81 15.18
C GLY A 27 -1.03 10.87 15.14
N ASN A 28 -2.02 11.17 15.97
CA ASN A 28 -3.33 10.52 15.91
C ASN A 28 -3.94 10.72 14.51
N MET A 29 -4.50 9.64 13.96
CA MET A 29 -5.20 9.58 12.68
C MET A 29 -6.59 8.92 12.83
N SER A 30 -7.13 8.89 14.05
CA SER A 30 -8.39 8.22 14.38
C SER A 30 -9.59 8.77 13.62
N SER A 31 -9.53 10.03 13.21
CA SER A 31 -10.64 10.66 12.49
C SER A 31 -10.68 10.25 11.02
N LEU A 32 -9.59 9.72 10.47
CA LEU A 32 -9.58 9.12 9.15
C LEU A 32 -10.53 7.92 9.07
N SER A 33 -10.60 7.07 10.10
CA SER A 33 -11.48 5.90 10.10
C SER A 33 -12.98 6.24 10.20
N LYS A 34 -13.32 7.47 10.59
CA LYS A 34 -14.70 7.98 10.61
C LYS A 34 -15.23 8.28 9.20
N ILE A 35 -14.34 8.45 8.21
CA ILE A 35 -14.70 8.75 6.81
C ILE A 35 -15.12 7.45 6.10
N THR A 36 -16.19 6.82 6.57
CA THR A 36 -16.64 5.48 6.12
C THR A 36 -17.07 5.41 4.65
N SER A 37 -17.25 6.56 3.99
CA SER A 37 -17.51 6.67 2.55
C SER A 37 -16.26 6.56 1.68
N LEU A 38 -15.06 6.58 2.26
CA LEU A 38 -13.82 6.69 1.51
C LEU A 38 -13.51 5.41 0.71
N GLU A 39 -13.28 5.57 -0.59
CA GLU A 39 -12.90 4.50 -1.51
C GLU A 39 -11.45 4.62 -1.98
N GLU A 40 -10.89 5.84 -2.02
CA GLU A 40 -9.52 6.10 -2.43
C GLU A 40 -8.77 6.98 -1.42
N LEU A 41 -7.64 6.48 -0.94
CA LEU A 41 -6.75 7.19 -0.02
C LEU A 41 -5.35 7.29 -0.63
N ASP A 42 -4.83 8.49 -0.80
CA ASP A 42 -3.47 8.74 -1.30
C ASP A 42 -2.67 9.58 -0.31
N VAL A 43 -1.73 8.93 0.39
CA VAL A 43 -0.89 9.56 1.41
C VAL A 43 0.57 9.49 0.98
N ARG A 44 1.11 10.62 0.53
CA ARG A 44 2.47 10.67 -0.04
C ARG A 44 3.50 11.16 0.95
N SER A 45 4.73 10.64 0.80
CA SER A 45 5.94 11.08 1.52
C SER A 45 5.84 11.01 3.06
N CYS A 46 5.02 10.10 3.57
CA CYS A 46 4.75 9.90 4.99
C CYS A 46 5.94 9.28 5.74
N SER A 47 6.54 9.99 6.68
CA SER A 47 7.74 9.50 7.40
C SER A 47 7.49 8.31 8.34
N SER A 48 6.22 7.97 8.63
CA SER A 48 5.81 6.76 9.36
C SER A 48 4.37 6.40 8.99
N ALA A 49 4.17 5.32 8.24
CA ALA A 49 2.85 4.94 7.72
C ALA A 49 1.93 4.23 8.73
N GLY A 50 2.43 3.82 9.90
CA GLY A 50 1.71 2.93 10.82
C GLY A 50 0.30 3.40 11.19
N ALA A 51 0.18 4.62 11.71
CA ALA A 51 -1.12 5.16 12.13
C ALA A 51 -2.12 5.31 10.96
N ILE A 52 -1.62 5.64 9.77
CA ILE A 52 -2.45 5.76 8.56
C ILE A 52 -2.92 4.38 8.09
N VAL A 53 -2.05 3.37 8.13
CA VAL A 53 -2.42 1.99 7.76
C VAL A 53 -3.44 1.42 8.75
N ASP A 54 -3.23 1.59 10.05
CA ASP A 54 -4.15 1.10 11.08
C ASP A 54 -5.53 1.77 10.95
N ALA A 55 -5.58 3.07 10.63
CA ALA A 55 -6.84 3.76 10.35
C ALA A 55 -7.48 3.29 9.02
N ALA A 56 -6.68 3.07 7.97
CA ALA A 56 -7.16 2.60 6.67
C ALA A 56 -7.77 1.19 6.75
N ALA A 57 -7.27 0.33 7.64
CA ALA A 57 -7.84 -0.99 7.90
C ALA A 57 -9.29 -0.96 8.42
N LEU A 58 -9.71 0.17 8.99
CA LEU A 58 -11.07 0.37 9.50
C LEU A 58 -12.03 0.95 8.45
N LEU A 59 -11.55 1.28 7.25
CA LEU A 59 -12.37 1.87 6.20
C LEU A 59 -13.08 0.79 5.38
N PRO A 60 -14.40 0.62 5.51
CA PRO A 60 -15.11 -0.51 4.93
C PRO A 60 -15.20 -0.46 3.40
N LYS A 61 -15.04 0.72 2.80
CA LYS A 61 -15.16 0.93 1.35
C LYS A 61 -13.82 1.17 0.64
N LEU A 62 -12.69 1.12 1.36
CA LEU A 62 -11.40 1.46 0.77
C LEU A 62 -10.97 0.42 -0.26
N ARG A 63 -10.77 0.87 -1.51
CA ARG A 63 -10.38 0.03 -2.65
C ARG A 63 -9.02 0.41 -3.23
N VAL A 64 -8.64 1.68 -3.12
CA VAL A 64 -7.35 2.18 -3.62
C VAL A 64 -6.61 2.85 -2.49
N PHE A 65 -5.38 2.40 -2.23
CA PHE A 65 -4.55 2.96 -1.19
C PHE A 65 -3.12 3.19 -1.71
N SER A 66 -2.69 4.44 -1.66
CA SER A 66 -1.34 4.86 -2.01
C SER A 66 -0.61 5.38 -0.77
N LEU A 67 0.58 4.85 -0.55
CA LEU A 67 1.56 5.28 0.44
C LEU A 67 2.87 5.68 -0.25
N SER A 68 2.82 6.16 -1.50
CA SER A 68 4.02 6.40 -2.30
C SER A 68 5.03 7.31 -1.59
N GLY A 69 6.29 6.87 -1.53
CA GLY A 69 7.38 7.58 -0.86
C GLY A 69 7.31 7.57 0.67
N ALA A 70 6.43 6.77 1.27
CA ALA A 70 6.34 6.64 2.72
C ALA A 70 7.45 5.75 3.30
N THR A 71 7.67 5.85 4.61
CA THR A 71 8.43 4.87 5.37
C THR A 71 7.47 3.79 5.87
N ILE A 72 7.62 2.57 5.36
CA ILE A 72 6.80 1.42 5.75
C ILE A 72 7.65 0.51 6.63
N THR A 73 7.15 0.18 7.82
CA THR A 73 7.74 -0.83 8.70
C THR A 73 7.16 -2.22 8.40
N PRO A 74 7.85 -3.32 8.76
CA PRO A 74 7.29 -4.67 8.65
C PRO A 74 5.92 -4.81 9.35
N ARG A 75 5.75 -4.16 10.51
CA ARG A 75 4.47 -4.11 11.22
C ARG A 75 3.37 -3.45 10.38
N SER A 76 3.63 -2.27 9.81
CA SER A 76 2.63 -1.60 8.96
C SER A 76 2.34 -2.39 7.69
N LEU A 77 3.33 -3.09 7.12
CA LEU A 77 3.08 -3.97 5.98
C LEU A 77 2.15 -5.12 6.39
N GLN A 78 2.36 -5.72 7.57
CA GLN A 78 1.50 -6.77 8.11
C GLN A 78 0.07 -6.27 8.36
N SER A 79 -0.11 -5.06 8.89
CA SER A 79 -1.44 -4.46 9.11
C SER A 79 -2.25 -4.29 7.81
N LEU A 80 -1.60 -4.14 6.65
CA LEU A 80 -2.32 -4.00 5.36
C LEU A 80 -3.21 -5.21 5.03
N ILE A 81 -2.96 -6.40 5.60
CA ILE A 81 -3.84 -7.56 5.43
C ILE A 81 -5.26 -7.31 5.95
N GLN A 82 -5.43 -6.35 6.88
CA GLN A 82 -6.73 -6.00 7.45
C GLN A 82 -7.57 -5.12 6.51
N CYS A 83 -6.98 -4.59 5.43
CA CYS A 83 -7.69 -3.82 4.40
C CYS A 83 -8.45 -4.76 3.46
N ASN A 84 -9.53 -5.39 3.95
CA ASN A 84 -10.23 -6.52 3.30
C ASN A 84 -10.88 -6.22 1.94
N ASN A 85 -10.99 -4.95 1.54
CA ASN A 85 -11.59 -4.54 0.26
C ASN A 85 -10.58 -3.92 -0.70
N LEU A 86 -9.29 -3.97 -0.36
CA LEU A 86 -8.26 -3.28 -1.11
C LEU A 86 -7.96 -4.01 -2.43
N VAL A 87 -8.13 -3.29 -3.54
CA VAL A 87 -7.90 -3.79 -4.91
C VAL A 87 -6.56 -3.28 -5.45
N LYS A 88 -6.21 -2.03 -5.14
CA LYS A 88 -4.99 -1.38 -5.62
C LYS A 88 -4.16 -0.86 -4.47
N LEU A 89 -2.91 -1.30 -4.40
CA LEU A 89 -1.93 -0.85 -3.42
C LEU A 89 -0.72 -0.25 -4.12
N ASP A 90 -0.43 1.01 -3.82
CA ASP A 90 0.80 1.68 -4.24
C ASP A 90 1.69 1.94 -3.03
N ILE A 91 2.81 1.23 -2.96
CA ILE A 91 3.89 1.46 -1.99
C ILE A 91 5.21 1.74 -2.71
N SER A 92 5.13 2.39 -3.88
CA SER A 92 6.30 2.78 -4.67
C SER A 92 7.18 3.78 -3.93
N PHE A 93 8.49 3.69 -4.17
CA PHE A 93 9.51 4.53 -3.54
C PHE A 93 9.49 4.48 -2.00
N CYS A 94 8.86 3.48 -1.41
CA CYS A 94 8.84 3.32 0.03
C CYS A 94 10.21 2.86 0.54
N ARG A 95 10.63 3.45 1.66
CA ARG A 95 11.84 3.04 2.38
C ARG A 95 11.53 1.87 3.30
N ASN A 96 12.56 1.08 3.65
CA ASN A 96 12.51 -0.07 4.56
C ASN A 96 11.66 -1.26 4.07
N VAL A 97 11.21 -1.24 2.82
CA VAL A 97 10.73 -2.44 2.12
C VAL A 97 11.97 -3.14 1.54
N GLU A 98 12.70 -3.85 2.40
CA GLU A 98 13.97 -4.50 2.08
C GLU A 98 13.81 -6.01 1.85
N GLY A 99 14.83 -6.62 1.24
CA GLY A 99 14.90 -8.05 0.95
C GLY A 99 14.89 -8.87 2.22
N GLY A 100 13.76 -9.52 2.48
CA GLY A 100 13.49 -10.24 3.73
C GLY A 100 12.25 -9.75 4.46
N THR A 101 11.68 -8.60 4.08
CA THR A 101 10.40 -8.13 4.63
C THR A 101 9.29 -9.09 4.17
N PRO A 102 8.64 -9.82 5.10
CA PRO A 102 7.59 -10.74 4.73
C PRO A 102 6.37 -9.93 4.27
N PHE A 103 6.00 -10.07 3.00
CA PHE A 103 4.72 -9.58 2.53
C PHE A 103 3.61 -10.50 3.03
N PRO A 104 2.60 -9.98 3.75
CA PRO A 104 1.45 -10.80 4.09
C PRO A 104 0.74 -11.23 2.81
N LEU A 105 0.15 -12.43 2.82
CA LEU A 105 -0.66 -12.91 1.71
C LEU A 105 -1.91 -12.02 1.57
N MET A 106 -1.88 -11.10 0.61
CA MET A 106 -3.04 -10.26 0.31
C MET A 106 -3.94 -10.98 -0.70
N THR A 107 -5.17 -11.29 -0.28
CA THR A 107 -6.11 -12.08 -1.08
C THR A 107 -6.93 -11.23 -2.06
N THR A 108 -7.03 -9.93 -1.84
CA THR A 108 -7.92 -9.02 -2.60
C THR A 108 -7.18 -8.12 -3.59
N VAL A 109 -5.88 -7.90 -3.38
CA VAL A 109 -5.10 -6.94 -4.19
C VAL A 109 -4.86 -7.49 -5.59
N GLU A 110 -5.34 -6.75 -6.59
CA GLU A 110 -5.17 -7.05 -8.01
C GLU A 110 -4.03 -6.26 -8.65
N GLU A 111 -3.77 -5.04 -8.17
CA GLU A 111 -2.71 -4.16 -8.68
C GLU A 111 -1.76 -3.75 -7.55
N LEU A 112 -0.49 -4.16 -7.64
CA LEU A 112 0.55 -3.83 -6.67
C LEU A 112 1.69 -3.05 -7.34
N ASN A 113 1.99 -1.87 -6.81
CA ASN A 113 3.10 -1.04 -7.25
C ASN A 113 4.21 -0.97 -6.19
N LEU A 114 5.37 -1.54 -6.53
CA LEU A 114 6.59 -1.56 -5.72
C LEU A 114 7.72 -0.73 -6.36
N LYS A 115 7.43 0.02 -7.42
CA LYS A 115 8.44 0.75 -8.21
C LYS A 115 9.40 1.52 -7.32
N GLY A 116 10.71 1.34 -7.50
CA GLY A 116 11.73 2.11 -6.79
C GLY A 116 11.89 1.78 -5.30
N CYS A 117 11.25 0.72 -4.78
CA CYS A 117 11.62 0.14 -3.49
C CYS A 117 13.00 -0.55 -3.59
N GLN A 118 13.72 -0.65 -2.47
CA GLN A 118 15.01 -1.33 -2.45
C GLN A 118 14.83 -2.86 -2.58
N SER A 119 15.87 -3.54 -3.07
CA SER A 119 15.87 -4.95 -3.49
C SER A 119 15.02 -5.85 -2.58
N VAL A 120 13.96 -6.45 -3.14
CA VAL A 120 13.10 -7.40 -2.41
C VAL A 120 13.50 -8.81 -2.83
N LEU A 121 14.43 -9.43 -2.09
CA LEU A 121 14.83 -10.83 -2.28
C LEU A 121 13.66 -11.83 -2.16
N CYS A 122 12.51 -11.40 -1.64
CA CYS A 122 11.33 -12.24 -1.37
C CYS A 122 10.11 -11.93 -2.26
N LEU A 123 10.29 -11.38 -3.47
CA LEU A 123 9.16 -11.14 -4.40
C LEU A 123 8.42 -12.43 -4.78
N GLY A 124 9.05 -13.59 -4.63
CA GLY A 124 8.42 -14.89 -4.89
C GLY A 124 7.12 -15.14 -4.14
N VAL A 125 7.01 -14.63 -2.90
CA VAL A 125 5.76 -14.72 -2.12
C VAL A 125 4.58 -14.03 -2.82
N LEU A 126 4.84 -13.01 -3.64
CA LEU A 126 3.80 -12.29 -4.38
C LEU A 126 3.21 -13.14 -5.51
N ALA A 127 3.93 -14.16 -5.99
CA ALA A 127 3.38 -15.13 -6.93
C ALA A 127 2.22 -15.94 -6.32
N ASN A 128 2.13 -15.99 -4.98
CA ASN A 128 1.04 -16.66 -4.27
C ASN A 128 -0.20 -15.79 -4.08
N PHE A 129 -0.16 -14.49 -4.40
CA PHE A 129 -1.31 -13.60 -4.18
C PHE A 129 -2.44 -13.98 -5.15
N PRO A 130 -3.57 -14.53 -4.68
CA PRO A 130 -4.52 -15.20 -5.57
C PRO A 130 -5.17 -14.26 -6.60
N SER A 131 -5.38 -13.00 -6.24
CA SER A 131 -6.05 -12.01 -7.08
C SER A 131 -5.11 -11.11 -7.88
N LEU A 132 -3.78 -11.22 -7.67
CA LEU A 132 -2.82 -10.32 -8.30
C LEU A 132 -2.84 -10.49 -9.82
N ARG A 133 -2.94 -9.37 -10.54
CA ARG A 133 -2.96 -9.29 -12.02
C ARG A 133 -1.94 -8.32 -12.59
N LYS A 134 -1.55 -7.29 -11.83
CA LYS A 134 -0.56 -6.30 -12.26
C LYS A 134 0.45 -6.08 -11.16
N LEU A 135 1.72 -6.25 -11.50
CA LEU A 135 2.85 -6.01 -10.61
C LEU A 135 3.80 -5.02 -11.27
N ASN A 136 4.14 -3.93 -10.58
CA ASN A 136 5.14 -2.98 -11.05
C ASN A 136 6.34 -2.97 -10.12
N VAL A 137 7.49 -3.40 -10.65
CA VAL A 137 8.80 -3.49 -9.96
C VAL A 137 9.87 -2.72 -10.74
N LYS A 138 9.49 -1.71 -11.54
CA LYS A 138 10.44 -0.83 -12.23
C LYS A 138 11.39 -0.16 -11.24
N ASN A 139 12.63 0.08 -11.67
CA ASN A 139 13.68 0.68 -10.83
C ASN A 139 14.00 -0.13 -9.56
N MET A 140 13.78 -1.45 -9.59
CA MET A 140 14.22 -2.38 -8.56
C MET A 140 15.22 -3.37 -9.17
N TYR A 141 16.04 -3.98 -8.33
CA TYR A 141 16.85 -5.14 -8.71
C TYR A 141 15.99 -6.40 -8.56
N VAL A 142 15.61 -7.03 -9.67
CA VAL A 142 14.80 -8.25 -9.71
C VAL A 142 15.57 -9.30 -10.49
N SER A 143 15.85 -10.45 -9.88
CA SER A 143 16.54 -11.56 -10.56
C SER A 143 15.60 -12.29 -11.52
N SER A 144 16.16 -12.98 -12.50
CA SER A 144 15.39 -13.83 -13.42
C SER A 144 14.66 -14.96 -12.71
N GLU A 145 15.18 -15.42 -11.59
CA GLU A 145 14.67 -16.52 -10.77
C GLU A 145 13.30 -16.15 -10.20
N VAL A 146 13.18 -14.94 -9.63
CA VAL A 146 11.92 -14.39 -9.16
C VAL A 146 10.91 -14.27 -10.30
N LEU A 147 11.32 -13.81 -11.48
CA LEU A 147 10.41 -13.66 -12.61
C LEU A 147 9.86 -15.02 -13.09
N LYS A 148 10.63 -16.10 -12.96
CA LYS A 148 10.17 -17.47 -13.27
C LYS A 148 9.04 -17.92 -12.34
N GLU A 149 8.96 -17.41 -11.11
CA GLU A 149 7.87 -17.75 -10.18
C GLU A 149 6.50 -17.23 -10.65
N PHE A 150 6.48 -16.20 -11.51
CA PHE A 150 5.26 -15.71 -12.14
C PHE A 150 4.92 -16.45 -13.45
N ARG A 151 5.72 -17.43 -13.88
CA ARG A 151 5.46 -18.19 -15.11
C ARG A 151 4.16 -18.98 -14.98
N GLY A 152 3.31 -18.91 -16.00
CA GLY A 152 2.00 -19.57 -16.00
C GLY A 152 0.91 -18.85 -15.21
N ARG A 153 1.24 -17.75 -14.53
CA ARG A 153 0.27 -16.86 -13.89
C ARG A 153 -0.22 -15.81 -14.90
N ASN A 154 -1.49 -15.44 -14.81
CA ASN A 154 -2.04 -14.30 -15.57
C ASN A 154 -1.71 -12.96 -14.88
N VAL A 155 -0.40 -12.66 -14.75
CA VAL A 155 0.12 -11.46 -14.10
C VAL A 155 1.00 -10.67 -15.07
N VAL A 156 0.64 -9.41 -15.30
CA VAL A 156 1.48 -8.48 -16.06
C VAL A 156 2.53 -7.88 -15.14
N VAL A 157 3.80 -8.27 -15.32
CA VAL A 157 4.93 -7.75 -14.55
C VAL A 157 5.63 -6.64 -15.34
N ARG A 158 5.71 -5.43 -14.77
CA ARG A 158 6.47 -4.30 -15.33
C ARG A 158 7.79 -4.16 -14.57
N TYR A 159 8.90 -4.40 -15.24
CA TYR A 159 10.27 -4.30 -14.71
C TYR A 159 11.15 -3.43 -15.63
N ARG A 160 12.38 -3.09 -15.21
CA ARG A 160 13.40 -2.54 -16.13
C ARG A 160 14.15 -3.71 -16.76
N CYS A 161 14.30 -3.70 -18.09
CA CYS A 161 15.23 -4.59 -18.79
C CYS A 161 16.68 -4.27 -18.41
#